data_AF-A0A974S7J5-F1
#
_entry.id   AF-A0A974S7J5-F1
#
_cell.length_a   1.000
_cell.length_b   1.000
_cell.length_c   1.000
_cell.angle_alpha   90.00
_cell.angle_beta   90.00
_cell.angle_gamma   90.00
#
_symmetry.space_group_name_H-M   'P 1'
#
loop_
_entity.id
_entity.type
_entity.pdbx_description
1 polymer ?
#
loop_
_entity_poly.entity_id
_entity_poly.type
_entity_poly.pdbx_seq_one_letter_code
_entity_poly.pdbx_strand_id
1 'polypeptide(L)'
;MMLTISDNAATDLLIARVGLDAINARAVMCGCRETRIVSDLKTLLDTMAVDLAFRSYAELLNAQAGKLGPAAQAGSTDPARIAAIAALDPARGSRTTARDMTTLLAAVWNDTAALPPACATLRDVMGQQVTRRLEPAMPDGDRWRPRAAACSAACATRSASSPGPTARATFSPSSRRRTSPSSGPPPSTRRWRGR
;
A
#
# COMPACT_ATOMS: atom_id res chain seq x y z
N MET A 1 2.17 0.20 17.12
CA MET A 1 3.29 -0.34 16.30
C MET A 1 2.80 -0.80 14.94
N MET A 2 2.07 -1.91 14.80
CA MET A 2 1.57 -2.40 13.50
C MET A 2 0.91 -1.30 12.66
N LEU A 3 -0.10 -0.64 13.22
CA LEU A 3 -0.80 0.41 12.48
C LEU A 3 0.05 1.68 12.44
N THR A 4 0.54 2.18 13.57
CA THR A 4 1.16 3.51 13.66
C THR A 4 2.44 3.70 12.85
N ILE A 5 3.28 2.66 12.72
CA ILE A 5 4.58 2.71 12.01
C ILE A 5 4.73 1.62 10.94
N SER A 6 3.66 0.89 10.60
CA SER A 6 3.71 -0.25 9.67
C SER A 6 4.69 -1.35 10.11
N ASP A 7 4.69 -1.71 11.41
CA ASP A 7 5.56 -2.77 11.94
C ASP A 7 5.17 -4.15 11.38
N ASN A 8 6.03 -4.70 10.53
CA ASN A 8 5.81 -5.98 9.86
C ASN A 8 5.86 -7.17 10.84
N ALA A 9 6.77 -7.17 11.82
CA ALA A 9 6.89 -8.27 12.77
C ALA A 9 5.68 -8.35 13.70
N ALA A 10 5.19 -7.19 14.16
CA ALA A 10 3.95 -7.13 14.92
C ALA A 10 2.73 -7.59 14.09
N THR A 11 2.73 -7.31 12.77
CA THR A 11 1.70 -7.82 11.85
C THR A 11 1.70 -9.33 11.78
N ASP A 12 2.88 -9.93 11.59
CA ASP A 12 3.04 -11.38 11.48
C ASP A 12 2.62 -12.10 12.77
N LEU A 13 2.94 -11.55 13.93
CA LEU A 13 2.48 -12.07 15.22
C LEU A 13 0.95 -12.04 15.35
N LEU A 14 0.29 -10.99 14.87
CA LEU A 14 -1.17 -10.90 14.86
C LEU A 14 -1.79 -11.89 13.86
N ILE A 15 -1.20 -12.04 12.68
CA ILE A 15 -1.64 -13.04 11.69
C ILE A 15 -1.48 -14.45 12.25
N ALA A 16 -0.35 -14.77 12.90
CA ALA A 16 -0.14 -16.07 13.54
C ALA A 16 -1.13 -16.33 14.68
N ARG A 17 -1.49 -15.29 15.44
CA ARG A 17 -2.42 -15.42 16.58
C ARG A 17 -3.89 -15.54 16.17
N VAL A 18 -4.30 -14.89 15.08
CA VAL A 18 -5.69 -14.82 14.62
C VAL A 18 -5.97 -15.85 13.52
N GLY A 19 -5.00 -16.10 12.65
CA GLY A 19 -5.13 -16.95 11.48
C GLY A 19 -5.65 -16.21 10.24
N LEU A 20 -5.13 -16.57 9.06
CA LEU A 20 -5.53 -15.97 7.79
C LEU A 20 -7.01 -16.20 7.48
N ASP A 21 -7.56 -17.38 7.80
CA ASP A 21 -8.96 -17.69 7.51
C ASP A 21 -9.92 -16.80 8.30
N ALA A 22 -9.64 -16.57 9.59
CA ALA A 22 -10.43 -15.67 10.42
C ALA A 22 -10.35 -14.22 9.92
N ILE A 23 -9.17 -13.78 9.47
CA ILE A 23 -8.97 -12.44 8.89
C ILE A 23 -9.79 -12.29 7.60
N ASN A 24 -9.72 -13.28 6.70
CA ASN A 24 -10.45 -13.24 5.43
C ASN A 24 -11.96 -13.36 5.65
N ALA A 25 -12.41 -14.22 6.57
CA ALA A 25 -13.81 -14.31 6.96
C ALA A 25 -14.31 -12.97 7.51
N ARG A 26 -13.51 -12.28 8.33
CA ARG A 26 -13.86 -10.94 8.82
C ARG A 26 -13.92 -9.92 7.70
N ALA A 27 -13.01 -9.94 6.73
CA ALA A 27 -13.09 -9.07 5.56
C ALA A 27 -14.42 -9.27 4.80
N VAL A 28 -14.83 -10.52 4.58
CA VAL A 28 -16.12 -10.85 3.95
C VAL A 28 -17.30 -10.36 4.80
N MET A 29 -17.28 -10.57 6.12
CA MET A 29 -18.33 -10.08 7.03
C MET A 29 -18.48 -8.55 7.00
N CYS A 30 -17.37 -7.82 6.81
CA CYS A 30 -17.38 -6.37 6.64
C CYS A 30 -17.79 -5.94 5.22
N GLY A 31 -18.13 -6.86 4.31
CA GLY A 31 -18.53 -6.57 2.94
C GLY A 31 -17.39 -6.45 1.92
N CYS A 32 -16.16 -6.82 2.30
CA CYS A 32 -14.97 -6.76 1.44
C CYS A 32 -14.81 -8.08 0.69
N ARG A 33 -15.50 -8.24 -0.45
CA ARG A 33 -15.58 -9.52 -1.19
C ARG A 33 -14.36 -9.79 -2.08
N GLU A 34 -13.65 -8.75 -2.48
CA GLU A 34 -12.47 -8.84 -3.36
C GLU A 34 -11.15 -8.85 -2.57
N THR A 35 -11.24 -8.59 -1.26
CA THR A 35 -10.09 -8.56 -0.35
C THR A 35 -9.69 -9.97 0.05
N ARG A 36 -8.44 -10.34 -0.24
CA ARG A 36 -7.86 -11.63 0.15
C ARG A 36 -6.44 -11.44 0.62
N ILE A 37 -6.12 -11.95 1.81
CA ILE A 37 -4.78 -11.98 2.39
C ILE A 37 -4.30 -13.43 2.41
N VAL A 38 -3.32 -13.76 1.56
CA VAL A 38 -2.90 -15.15 1.31
C VAL A 38 -1.72 -15.61 2.16
N SER A 39 -0.97 -14.68 2.76
CA SER A 39 0.21 -14.98 3.57
C SER A 39 0.46 -13.89 4.62
N ASP A 40 1.32 -14.20 5.58
CA ASP A 40 2.00 -13.19 6.39
C ASP A 40 3.07 -12.43 5.58
N LEU A 41 3.67 -11.39 6.16
CA LEU A 41 4.63 -10.54 5.46
C LEU A 41 5.98 -11.23 5.30
N LYS A 42 6.46 -11.98 6.31
CA LYS A 42 7.68 -12.77 6.15
C LYS A 42 7.60 -13.71 4.94
N THR A 43 6.53 -14.48 4.84
CA THR A 43 6.31 -15.42 3.73
C THR A 43 6.17 -14.69 2.40
N LEU A 44 5.48 -13.55 2.37
CA LEU A 44 5.39 -12.69 1.19
C LEU A 44 6.78 -12.25 0.70
N LEU A 45 7.61 -11.74 1.61
CA LEU A 45 8.95 -11.23 1.31
C LEU A 45 9.91 -12.35 0.87
N ASP A 46 9.85 -13.52 1.51
CA ASP A 46 10.64 -14.68 1.10
C ASP A 46 10.19 -15.20 -0.28
N THR A 47 8.88 -15.23 -0.57
CA THR A 47 8.36 -15.58 -1.89
C THR A 47 8.82 -14.61 -2.97
N MET A 48 8.80 -13.30 -2.67
CA MET A 48 9.33 -12.28 -3.59
C MET A 48 10.82 -12.49 -3.88
N ALA A 49 11.61 -12.89 -2.88
CA ALA A 49 13.02 -13.19 -3.08
C ALA A 49 13.20 -14.41 -3.99
N VAL A 50 12.42 -15.47 -3.79
CA VAL A 50 12.42 -16.67 -4.63
C VAL A 50 12.04 -16.34 -6.08
N ASP A 51 11.00 -15.54 -6.30
CA ASP A 51 10.59 -15.08 -7.64
C ASP A 51 11.70 -14.28 -8.35
N LEU A 52 12.56 -13.60 -7.59
CA LEU A 52 13.72 -12.84 -8.09
C LEU A 52 14.99 -13.70 -8.23
N ALA A 53 14.89 -15.02 -8.00
CA ALA A 53 15.97 -16.00 -8.00
C ALA A 53 16.98 -15.87 -6.83
N PHE A 54 16.49 -15.50 -5.65
CA PHE A 54 17.24 -15.54 -4.38
C PHE A 54 16.60 -16.53 -3.40
N ARG A 55 17.38 -17.12 -2.49
CA ARG A 55 16.86 -18.19 -1.59
C ARG A 55 16.04 -17.65 -0.43
N SER A 56 16.21 -16.38 -0.09
CA SER A 56 15.52 -15.75 1.04
C SER A 56 15.52 -14.23 0.91
N TYR A 57 14.63 -13.57 1.64
CA TYR A 57 14.62 -12.12 1.70
C TYR A 57 15.94 -11.54 2.23
N ALA A 58 16.60 -12.22 3.17
CA ALA A 58 17.91 -11.80 3.67
C ALA A 58 19.00 -11.83 2.58
N GLU A 59 18.97 -12.83 1.71
CA GLU A 59 19.89 -12.92 0.57
C GLU A 59 19.62 -11.82 -0.46
N LEU A 60 18.34 -11.57 -0.77
CA LEU A 60 17.92 -10.46 -1.64
C LEU A 60 18.45 -9.10 -1.10
N LEU A 61 18.31 -8.84 0.20
CA LEU A 61 18.83 -7.61 0.81
C LEU A 61 20.36 -7.51 0.70
N ASN A 62 21.09 -8.62 0.89
CA ASN A 62 22.54 -8.64 0.70
C ASN A 62 22.94 -8.39 -0.77
N ALA A 63 22.17 -8.91 -1.74
CA ALA A 63 22.37 -8.62 -3.15
C ALA A 63 22.14 -7.14 -3.46
N GLN A 64 21.05 -6.55 -2.96
CA GLN A 64 20.74 -5.13 -3.13
C GLN A 64 21.80 -4.21 -2.52
N ALA A 65 22.38 -4.62 -1.39
CA ALA A 65 23.50 -3.94 -0.75
C ALA A 65 24.87 -4.16 -1.46
N GLY A 66 24.90 -4.88 -2.58
CA GLY A 66 26.13 -5.15 -3.36
C GLY A 66 27.05 -6.21 -2.75
N LYS A 67 26.67 -6.84 -1.64
CA LYS A 67 27.52 -7.80 -0.91
C LYS A 67 27.73 -9.13 -1.64
N LEU A 68 26.87 -9.43 -2.63
CA LEU A 68 26.93 -10.64 -3.44
C LEU A 68 27.48 -10.38 -4.86
N GLY A 69 28.04 -9.18 -5.08
CA GLY A 69 28.66 -8.78 -6.34
C GLY A 69 27.70 -8.10 -7.34
N PRO A 70 28.25 -7.53 -8.43
CA PRO A 70 27.49 -6.68 -9.35
C PRO A 70 26.35 -7.39 -10.09
N ALA A 71 26.56 -8.66 -10.46
CA ALA A 71 25.54 -9.44 -11.16
C ALA A 71 24.32 -9.72 -10.27
N ALA A 72 24.54 -10.08 -9.01
CA ALA A 72 23.46 -10.28 -8.04
C ALA A 72 22.73 -8.96 -7.74
N GLN A 73 23.46 -7.86 -7.60
CA GLN A 73 22.87 -6.54 -7.38
C GLN A 73 22.00 -6.11 -8.58
N ALA A 74 22.47 -6.30 -9.81
CA ALA A 74 21.70 -6.03 -11.02
C ALA A 74 20.44 -6.92 -11.08
N GLY A 75 20.57 -8.22 -10.80
CA GLY A 75 19.43 -9.15 -10.76
C GLY A 75 18.39 -8.80 -9.69
N SER A 76 18.81 -8.25 -8.55
CA SER A 76 17.92 -7.85 -7.45
C SER A 76 17.04 -6.63 -7.75
N THR A 77 17.35 -5.89 -8.82
CA THR A 77 16.64 -4.68 -9.24
C THR A 77 16.16 -4.74 -10.69
N ASP A 78 16.20 -5.93 -11.32
CA ASP A 78 15.76 -6.17 -12.69
C ASP A 78 14.24 -5.88 -12.84
N PRO A 79 13.84 -4.85 -13.62
CA PRO A 79 12.44 -4.48 -13.75
C PRO A 79 11.55 -5.58 -14.34
N ALA A 80 12.08 -6.41 -15.23
CA ALA A 80 11.30 -7.48 -15.87
C ALA A 80 10.98 -8.59 -14.87
N ARG A 81 11.95 -8.95 -14.02
CA ARG A 81 11.75 -9.91 -12.93
C ARG A 81 10.81 -9.36 -11.87
N ILE A 82 11.01 -8.09 -11.47
CA ILE A 82 10.14 -7.43 -10.49
C ILE A 82 8.69 -7.42 -10.98
N ALA A 83 8.43 -7.10 -12.25
CA ALA A 83 7.08 -7.09 -12.81
C ALA A 83 6.40 -8.48 -12.82
N ALA A 84 7.19 -9.56 -12.79
CA ALA A 84 6.70 -10.93 -12.86
C ALA A 84 6.43 -11.59 -11.49
N ILE A 85 6.82 -10.94 -10.38
CA ILE A 85 6.66 -11.53 -9.03
C ILE A 85 5.18 -11.70 -8.66
N ALA A 86 4.87 -12.76 -7.92
CA ALA A 86 3.51 -13.09 -7.48
C ALA A 86 2.86 -11.96 -6.65
N ALA A 87 3.67 -11.22 -5.89
CA ALA A 87 3.20 -10.09 -5.07
C ALA A 87 2.61 -8.93 -5.90
N LEU A 88 2.90 -8.85 -7.20
CA LEU A 88 2.34 -7.83 -8.11
C LEU A 88 1.18 -8.37 -8.97
N ASP A 89 0.85 -9.65 -8.83
CA ASP A 89 -0.23 -10.28 -9.56
C ASP A 89 -1.42 -10.54 -8.63
N PRO A 90 -2.57 -9.87 -8.81
CA PRO A 90 -3.74 -10.03 -7.94
C PRO A 90 -4.32 -11.46 -7.96
N ALA A 91 -4.01 -12.27 -8.98
CA ALA A 91 -4.42 -13.68 -9.03
C ALA A 91 -3.53 -14.58 -8.16
N ARG A 92 -2.29 -14.16 -7.85
CA ARG A 92 -1.29 -14.96 -7.13
C ARG A 92 -0.98 -14.44 -5.73
N GLY A 93 -1.20 -13.15 -5.47
CA GLY A 93 -0.85 -12.49 -4.20
C GLY A 93 -2.05 -12.02 -3.37
N SER A 94 -1.74 -11.42 -2.23
CA SER A 94 -2.72 -10.68 -1.43
C SER A 94 -3.25 -9.49 -2.24
N ARG A 95 -4.56 -9.28 -2.24
CA ARG A 95 -5.23 -8.25 -3.06
C ARG A 95 -6.36 -7.56 -2.30
N THR A 96 -6.74 -6.40 -2.80
CA THR A 96 -7.91 -5.63 -2.37
C THR A 96 -8.31 -4.65 -3.47
N THR A 97 -9.48 -4.02 -3.33
CA THR A 97 -9.93 -2.93 -4.21
C THR A 97 -10.13 -1.62 -3.43
N ALA A 98 -10.22 -0.49 -4.15
CA ALA A 98 -10.61 0.79 -3.55
C ALA A 98 -11.99 0.73 -2.92
N ARG A 99 -12.93 0.04 -3.58
CA ARG A 99 -14.29 -0.15 -3.08
C ARG A 99 -14.27 -0.89 -1.74
N ASP A 100 -13.62 -2.04 -1.66
CA ASP A 100 -13.53 -2.82 -0.43
C ASP A 100 -12.90 -2.03 0.71
N MET A 101 -11.83 -1.29 0.44
CA MET A 101 -11.20 -0.48 1.46
C MET A 101 -12.11 0.65 1.95
N THR A 102 -12.86 1.31 1.06
CA THR A 102 -13.87 2.29 1.49
C THR A 102 -15.02 1.66 2.27
N THR A 103 -15.45 0.45 1.89
CA THR A 103 -16.46 -0.34 2.61
C THR A 103 -15.99 -0.66 4.03
N LEU A 104 -14.76 -1.16 4.19
CA LEU A 104 -14.17 -1.46 5.49
C LEU A 104 -14.09 -0.22 6.38
N LEU A 105 -13.62 0.91 5.82
CA LEU A 105 -13.52 2.16 6.56
C LEU A 105 -14.89 2.67 7.01
N ALA A 106 -15.90 2.60 6.14
CA ALA A 106 -17.27 2.96 6.49
C ALA A 106 -17.80 2.05 7.62
N ALA A 107 -17.56 0.75 7.54
CA ALA A 107 -17.97 -0.19 8.57
C ALA A 107 -17.28 0.09 9.92
N VAL A 108 -15.99 0.45 9.89
CA VAL A 108 -15.27 0.87 11.09
C VAL A 108 -15.84 2.17 11.66
N TRP A 109 -16.22 3.13 10.82
CA TRP A 109 -16.72 4.43 11.28
C TRP A 109 -18.15 4.38 11.85
N ASN A 110 -18.96 3.44 11.35
CA ASN A 110 -20.34 3.25 11.77
C ASN A 110 -20.50 2.16 12.84
N ASP A 111 -19.40 1.70 13.44
CA ASP A 111 -19.38 0.64 14.47
C ASP A 111 -20.03 -0.68 14.03
N THR A 112 -20.02 -0.97 12.71
CA THR A 112 -20.53 -2.24 12.15
C THR A 112 -19.42 -3.22 11.82
N ALA A 113 -18.16 -2.77 11.79
CA ALA A 113 -17.01 -3.64 11.57
C ALA A 113 -16.66 -4.50 12.78
N ALA A 114 -17.04 -4.12 14.01
CA ALA A 114 -16.78 -4.82 15.27
C ALA A 114 -17.67 -4.27 16.39
N LEU A 115 -17.46 -4.68 17.64
CA LEU A 115 -18.09 -4.03 18.79
C LEU A 115 -17.71 -2.54 18.83
N PRO A 116 -18.62 -1.62 19.20
CA PRO A 116 -18.35 -0.18 19.18
C PRO A 116 -17.07 0.25 19.92
N PRO A 117 -16.72 -0.29 21.10
CA PRO A 117 -15.46 0.04 21.76
C PRO A 117 -14.22 -0.35 20.95
N ALA A 118 -14.25 -1.50 20.26
CA ALA A 118 -13.15 -1.96 19.42
C ALA A 118 -12.99 -1.09 18.17
N CYS A 119 -14.11 -0.68 17.57
CA CYS A 119 -14.11 0.28 16.46
C CYS A 119 -13.59 1.66 16.90
N ALA A 120 -13.95 2.13 18.10
CA ALA A 120 -13.40 3.35 18.68
C ALA A 120 -11.89 3.26 18.88
N THR A 121 -11.39 2.18 19.50
CA THR A 121 -9.95 1.94 19.65
C THR A 121 -9.23 1.90 18.30
N LEU A 122 -9.80 1.23 17.30
CA LEU A 122 -9.22 1.16 15.96
C LEU A 122 -9.13 2.55 15.33
N ARG A 123 -10.19 3.36 15.41
CA ARG A 123 -10.17 4.76 14.94
C ARG A 123 -9.09 5.56 15.66
N ASP A 124 -8.93 5.40 16.97
CA ASP A 124 -7.91 6.12 17.72
C ASP A 124 -6.49 5.76 17.28
N VAL A 125 -6.19 4.47 17.15
CA VAL A 125 -4.90 3.99 16.64
C VAL A 125 -4.65 4.46 15.20
N MET A 126 -5.68 4.49 14.34
CA MET A 126 -5.57 5.01 12.97
C MET A 126 -5.28 6.52 12.91
N GLY A 127 -5.59 7.31 13.95
CA GLY A 127 -5.20 8.72 13.99
C GLY A 127 -3.76 8.96 14.43
N GLN A 128 -3.05 7.93 14.90
CA GLN A 128 -1.68 8.03 15.41
C GLN A 128 -0.64 7.64 14.34
N GLN A 129 -1.01 7.64 13.07
CA GLN A 129 -0.15 7.23 11.97
C GLN A 129 0.93 8.27 11.71
N VAL A 130 2.20 7.84 11.69
CA VAL A 130 3.31 8.77 11.44
C VAL A 130 3.54 9.06 9.95
N THR A 131 3.01 8.22 9.05
CA THR A 131 3.21 8.36 7.60
C THR A 131 2.20 9.32 6.96
N ARG A 132 2.68 10.40 6.33
CA ARG A 132 1.85 11.52 5.85
C ARG A 132 1.76 11.66 4.32
N ARG A 133 1.39 10.58 3.61
CA ARG A 133 1.39 10.57 2.13
C ARG A 133 0.28 11.39 1.48
N LEU A 134 -0.91 11.45 2.08
CA LEU A 134 -2.10 12.10 1.51
C LEU A 134 -2.44 13.44 2.18
N GLU A 135 -1.72 13.80 3.25
CA GLU A 135 -1.96 15.03 4.02
C GLU A 135 -1.74 16.32 3.19
N PRO A 136 -0.71 16.42 2.32
CA PRO A 136 -0.51 17.63 1.51
C PRO A 136 -1.59 17.88 0.45
N ALA A 137 -2.43 16.88 0.15
CA ALA A 137 -3.51 17.00 -0.83
C ALA A 137 -4.86 17.37 -0.17
N MET A 138 -4.85 17.82 1.08
CA MET A 138 -6.05 18.05 1.89
C MET A 138 -6.41 19.53 2.03
N PRO A 139 -7.71 19.89 2.05
CA PRO A 139 -8.15 21.19 2.54
C PRO A 139 -7.84 21.36 4.02
N ASP A 140 -7.46 22.57 4.43
CA ASP A 140 -7.23 22.90 5.83
C ASP A 140 -8.52 22.77 6.66
N GLY A 141 -8.45 22.16 7.85
CA GLY A 141 -9.56 22.14 8.84
C GLY A 141 -10.20 20.78 9.14
N ASP A 142 -9.90 19.72 8.39
CA ASP A 142 -10.47 18.37 8.62
C ASP A 142 -9.65 17.54 9.63
N ARG A 143 -10.33 16.86 10.58
CA ARG A 143 -9.67 15.88 11.47
C ARG A 143 -9.30 14.63 10.68
N TRP A 144 -8.00 14.33 10.61
CA TRP A 144 -7.43 13.34 9.69
C TRP A 144 -6.99 12.03 10.37
N ARG A 145 -7.33 10.89 9.77
CA ARG A 145 -6.93 9.54 10.21
C ARG A 145 -6.60 8.63 9.02
N PRO A 146 -5.34 8.59 8.53
CA PRO A 146 -4.96 7.83 7.33
C PRO A 146 -4.69 6.35 7.64
N ARG A 147 -4.46 5.55 6.61
CA ARG A 147 -3.56 4.38 6.68
C ARG A 147 -2.86 4.21 5.34
N ALA A 148 -1.54 4.07 5.36
CA ALA A 148 -0.73 3.77 4.17
C ALA A 148 -0.04 2.41 4.33
N ALA A 149 -0.06 1.58 3.30
CA ALA A 149 0.72 0.35 3.21
C ALA A 149 1.69 0.47 2.03
N ALA A 150 2.96 0.12 2.26
CA ALA A 150 4.00 0.09 1.25
C ALA A 150 4.52 -1.35 1.07
N CYS A 151 3.98 -2.02 0.06
CA CYS A 151 4.70 -3.02 -0.73
C CYS A 151 4.57 -2.58 -2.19
N SER A 152 5.35 -3.14 -3.11
CA SER A 152 5.58 -2.67 -4.49
C SER A 152 4.32 -2.33 -5.32
N ALA A 153 3.12 -2.71 -4.87
CA ALA A 153 1.83 -2.13 -5.25
C ALA A 153 1.21 -1.36 -4.05
N ALA A 154 1.26 -0.03 -4.11
CA ALA A 154 0.89 0.86 -3.01
C ALA A 154 -0.64 0.92 -2.77
N CYS A 155 -1.06 0.70 -1.52
CA CYS A 155 -2.43 0.96 -1.06
C CYS A 155 -2.41 2.11 -0.03
N ALA A 156 -3.19 3.16 -0.27
CA ALA A 156 -3.44 4.21 0.71
C ALA A 156 -4.95 4.43 0.87
N THR A 157 -5.42 4.43 2.12
CA THR A 157 -6.85 4.52 2.48
C THR A 157 -7.07 5.66 3.48
N ARG A 158 -8.14 6.44 3.33
CA ARG A 158 -8.48 7.66 4.10
C ARG A 158 -9.94 7.62 4.56
N SER A 159 -10.24 8.15 5.74
CA SER A 159 -11.55 8.70 6.09
C SER A 159 -11.43 10.13 6.65
N ALA A 160 -12.43 10.99 6.39
CA ALA A 160 -12.51 12.35 6.93
C ALA A 160 -13.95 12.70 7.31
N SER A 161 -14.14 13.65 8.22
CA SER A 161 -15.44 13.96 8.82
C SER A 161 -15.79 15.45 8.73
N SER A 162 -16.56 15.86 7.70
CA SER A 162 -17.65 16.87 7.75
C SER A 162 -18.28 17.16 6.36
N PRO A 163 -19.62 17.32 6.23
CA PRO A 163 -20.70 16.90 7.12
C PRO A 163 -21.06 15.44 6.79
N GLY A 164 -20.38 14.50 7.46
CA GLY A 164 -20.49 13.06 7.21
C GLY A 164 -19.10 12.43 6.98
N PRO A 165 -18.86 11.20 7.48
CA PRO A 165 -17.60 10.51 7.24
C PRO A 165 -17.49 10.10 5.76
N THR A 166 -16.58 10.74 5.02
CA THR A 166 -16.24 10.34 3.65
C THR A 166 -15.00 9.45 3.66
N ALA A 167 -15.11 8.23 3.14
CA ALA A 167 -13.99 7.31 2.95
C ALA A 167 -13.46 7.39 1.51
N ARG A 168 -12.14 7.45 1.33
CA ARG A 168 -11.46 7.46 0.02
C ARG A 168 -10.28 6.51 0.04
N ALA A 169 -10.17 5.63 -0.96
CA ALA A 169 -9.00 4.77 -1.16
C ALA A 169 -8.35 5.07 -2.52
N THR A 170 -7.03 5.15 -2.55
CA THR A 170 -6.24 5.43 -3.76
C THR A 170 -5.17 4.35 -3.95
N PHE A 171 -5.12 3.79 -5.16
CA PHE A 171 -4.08 2.85 -5.59
C PHE A 171 -3.29 3.48 -6.73
N SER A 172 -1.97 3.36 -6.68
CA SER A 172 -1.10 3.74 -7.81
C SER A 172 -0.06 2.65 -8.02
N PRO A 173 -0.07 1.94 -9.16
CA PRO A 173 1.09 1.15 -9.56
C PRO A 173 2.27 2.10 -9.83
N SER A 174 3.48 1.68 -9.47
CA SER A 174 4.70 2.49 -9.62
C SER A 174 5.18 2.63 -11.07
N SER A 175 4.48 2.06 -12.05
CA SER A 175 4.85 2.09 -13.47
C SER A 175 4.50 3.41 -14.19
N ARG A 176 4.81 4.57 -13.59
CA ARG A 176 4.95 5.80 -14.38
C ARG A 176 6.39 5.88 -14.86
N ARG A 177 6.61 5.57 -16.15
CA ARG A 177 7.78 6.07 -16.88
C ARG A 177 7.88 7.57 -16.58
N ARG A 178 8.98 7.99 -15.94
CA ARG A 178 9.47 9.35 -16.09
C ARG A 178 9.89 9.47 -17.56
N THR A 179 8.97 9.90 -18.42
CA THR A 179 9.38 10.50 -19.68
C THR A 179 9.99 11.83 -19.31
N SER A 180 11.31 11.89 -19.28
CA SER A 180 12.06 13.15 -19.25
C SER A 180 11.55 14.01 -20.41
N PRO A 181 11.19 15.28 -20.21
CA PRO A 181 10.97 16.17 -21.33
C PRO A 181 12.30 16.31 -22.06
N SER A 182 12.34 15.89 -23.33
CA SER A 182 13.45 16.20 -24.23
C SER A 182 13.66 17.70 -24.25
N SER A 183 14.89 18.13 -23.99
CA SER A 183 15.37 19.50 -24.15
C SER A 183 15.33 19.89 -25.63
N GLY A 184 14.17 20.35 -26.10
CA GLY A 184 14.03 21.09 -27.36
C GLY A 184 14.14 22.59 -27.09
N PRO A 185 14.74 23.37 -28.01
CA PRO A 185 14.90 24.81 -27.82
C PRO A 185 13.52 25.50 -27.79
N PRO A 186 13.37 26.61 -27.04
CA PRO A 186 12.09 27.29 -26.88
C PRO A 186 11.60 27.87 -28.22
N PRO A 187 10.29 27.85 -28.50
CA PRO A 187 9.73 28.42 -29.72
C PRO A 187 9.87 29.95 -29.72
N SER A 188 10.33 30.49 -30.86
CA SER A 188 10.46 31.92 -31.12
C SER A 188 9.11 32.63 -31.04
N THR A 189 9.03 33.69 -30.23
CA THR A 189 7.87 34.57 -30.12
C THR A 189 7.76 35.47 -31.37
N ARG A 190 6.89 35.12 -32.33
CA ARG A 190 6.44 36.06 -33.37
C ARG A 190 5.35 36.97 -32.78
N ARG A 191 5.71 38.24 -32.54
CA ARG A 191 4.76 39.34 -32.35
C ARG A 191 3.96 39.56 -33.64
N TRP A 192 2.65 39.37 -33.58
CA TRP A 192 1.72 39.98 -34.52
C TRP A 192 1.42 41.42 -34.06
N ARG A 193 1.78 42.41 -34.89
CA ARG A 193 1.23 43.78 -34.79
C ARG A 193 0.16 43.89 -35.87
N GLY A 194 -1.07 44.18 -35.47
CA GLY A 194 -2.13 44.53 -36.39
C GLY A 194 -2.03 45.99 -36.83
N ARG A 195 -2.02 46.22 -38.14
CA ARG A 195 -3.01 46.97 -38.92
C ARG A 195 -2.65 46.84 -40.40
#